data_AF-A4JUB2-F1
#
_entry.id   AF-A4JUB2-F1
#
_cell.length_a   1.000
_cell.length_b   1.000
_cell.length_c   1.000
_cell.angle_alpha   90.00
_cell.angle_beta   90.00
_cell.angle_gamma   90.00
#
_symmetry.space_group_name_H-M   'P 1'
#
loop_
_entity.id
_entity.type
_entity.pdbx_description
1 polymer ?
#
loop_
_entity_poly.entity_id
_entity_poly.type
_entity_poly.pdbx_seq_one_letter_code
_entity_poly.pdbx_strand_id
1 'polypeptide(L)'
;MSATGKPVEHHVRNRRIRGVSERDIALALVLEYAELEIASFSLMGFYDNDFEFLEGLSTRLSVPNDAAFLNKLRKVVRRLVNYGVLCARMSATAKEYVDEPAKQTNYMMKPGKAALIRRGETAVTMAPQEEAAFLLRHAYPEPQASG
;
A
#
# COMPACT_ATOMS: atom_id res chain seq x y z
N MET A 1 -6.98 -40.60 14.59
CA MET A 1 -6.55 -39.21 14.84
C MET A 1 -6.32 -38.56 13.48
N SER A 2 -7.23 -37.67 13.08
CA SER A 2 -7.25 -37.07 11.74
C SER A 2 -6.12 -36.05 11.57
N ALA A 3 -5.26 -36.26 10.56
CA ALA A 3 -4.34 -35.26 10.04
C ALA A 3 -5.00 -34.58 8.84
N THR A 4 -5.88 -33.61 9.10
CA THR A 4 -6.63 -32.89 8.06
C THR A 4 -6.32 -31.38 8.12
N GLY A 5 -5.89 -30.83 6.98
CA GLY A 5 -6.31 -29.47 6.59
C GLY A 5 -5.30 -28.31 6.61
N LYS A 6 -4.02 -28.46 6.20
CA LYS A 6 -3.11 -27.29 6.07
C LYS A 6 -2.44 -26.99 4.70
N PRO A 7 -2.49 -27.80 3.63
CA PRO A 7 -1.84 -27.40 2.37
C PRO A 7 -2.73 -26.54 1.45
N VAL A 8 -4.06 -26.71 1.47
CA VAL A 8 -4.95 -26.10 0.45
C VAL A 8 -5.08 -24.59 0.63
N GLU A 9 -5.25 -24.11 1.87
CA GLU A 9 -5.45 -22.67 2.12
C GLU A 9 -4.24 -21.82 1.75
N HIS A 10 -3.02 -22.27 2.08
CA HIS A 10 -1.80 -21.51 1.81
C HIS A 10 -1.55 -21.34 0.30
N HIS A 11 -1.93 -22.34 -0.51
CA HIS A 11 -1.85 -22.26 -1.97
C HIS A 11 -2.90 -21.31 -2.56
N VAL A 12 -4.13 -21.33 -2.02
CA VAL A 12 -5.21 -20.43 -2.44
C VAL A 12 -4.88 -18.97 -2.10
N ARG A 13 -4.38 -18.70 -0.89
CA ARG A 13 -3.98 -17.34 -0.46
C ARG A 13 -2.86 -16.78 -1.34
N ASN A 14 -1.81 -17.56 -1.57
CA ASN A 14 -0.73 -17.17 -2.48
C ASN A 14 -1.20 -16.94 -3.93
N ARG A 15 -2.18 -17.71 -4.41
CA ARG A 15 -2.75 -17.52 -5.75
C ARG A 15 -3.52 -16.21 -5.86
N ARG A 16 -4.29 -15.82 -4.82
CA ARG A 16 -5.05 -14.56 -4.80
C ARG A 16 -4.15 -13.33 -4.94
N ILE A 17 -3.11 -13.21 -4.10
CA ILE A 17 -2.19 -12.07 -4.19
C ILE A 17 -1.33 -12.08 -5.46
N ARG A 18 -1.04 -13.25 -6.03
CA ARG A 18 -0.37 -13.34 -7.33
C ARG A 18 -1.23 -12.77 -8.47
N GLY A 19 -2.56 -12.89 -8.37
CA GLY A 19 -3.50 -12.38 -9.36
C GLY A 19 -3.70 -10.86 -9.36
N VAL A 20 -3.49 -10.18 -8.24
CA VAL A 20 -3.57 -8.71 -8.16
C VAL A 20 -2.34 -8.09 -8.81
N SER A 21 -2.45 -7.15 -9.75
CA SER A 21 -1.25 -6.56 -10.35
C SER A 21 -0.50 -5.64 -9.36
N GLU A 22 0.81 -5.42 -9.56
CA GLU A 22 1.53 -4.42 -8.75
C GLU A 22 0.96 -3.00 -8.95
N ARG A 23 0.41 -2.73 -10.14
CA ARG A 23 -0.27 -1.47 -10.46
C ARG A 23 -1.54 -1.29 -9.63
N ASP A 24 -2.35 -2.34 -9.48
CA ASP A 24 -3.57 -2.30 -8.67
C ASP A 24 -3.25 -2.07 -7.20
N ILE A 25 -2.19 -2.72 -6.68
CA ILE A 25 -1.70 -2.51 -5.32
C ILE A 25 -1.25 -1.05 -5.14
N ALA A 26 -0.53 -0.48 -6.11
CA ALA A 26 -0.09 0.91 -6.07
C ALA A 26 -1.27 1.89 -6.07
N LEU A 27 -2.28 1.64 -6.90
CA LEU A 27 -3.49 2.45 -6.98
C LEU A 27 -4.26 2.40 -5.67
N ALA A 28 -4.52 1.19 -5.17
CA ALA A 28 -5.20 0.96 -3.90
C ALA A 28 -4.46 1.65 -2.74
N LEU A 29 -3.13 1.54 -2.69
CA LEU A 29 -2.30 2.18 -1.65
C LEU A 29 -2.45 3.70 -1.65
N VAL A 30 -2.39 4.33 -2.82
CA VAL A 30 -2.47 5.79 -2.96
C VAL A 30 -3.86 6.30 -2.57
N LEU A 31 -4.92 5.57 -2.94
CA LEU A 31 -6.29 5.91 -2.56
C LEU A 31 -6.51 5.73 -1.06
N GLU A 32 -6.10 4.59 -0.50
CA GLU A 32 -6.22 4.29 0.93
C GLU A 32 -5.51 5.37 1.78
N TYR A 33 -4.30 5.76 1.37
CA TYR A 33 -3.54 6.81 2.04
C TYR A 33 -4.27 8.15 1.98
N ALA A 34 -4.83 8.50 0.82
CA ALA A 34 -5.54 9.74 0.65
C ALA A 34 -6.84 9.79 1.46
N GLU A 35 -7.55 8.66 1.58
CA GLU A 35 -8.83 8.54 2.29
C GLU A 35 -8.67 8.53 3.81
N LEU A 36 -7.64 7.86 4.36
CA LEU A 36 -7.44 7.75 5.82
C LEU A 36 -6.80 8.99 6.48
N GLU A 37 -6.41 9.98 5.70
CA GLU A 37 -5.81 11.24 6.17
C GLU A 37 -4.58 11.09 7.09
N ILE A 38 -3.87 9.96 6.97
CA ILE A 38 -2.70 9.67 7.78
C ILE A 38 -1.47 10.49 7.33
N ALA A 39 -0.63 10.86 8.31
CA ALA A 39 0.62 11.58 8.05
C ALA A 39 1.71 10.69 7.45
N SER A 40 1.72 9.40 7.80
CA SER A 40 2.63 8.38 7.30
C SER A 40 2.15 6.98 7.69
N PHE A 41 2.67 5.94 7.04
CA PHE A 41 2.49 4.55 7.47
C PHE A 41 3.84 3.80 7.51
N SER A 42 3.90 2.73 8.30
CA SER A 42 4.99 1.75 8.32
C SER A 42 4.51 0.39 7.83
N LEU A 43 5.36 -0.30 7.07
CA LEU A 43 5.09 -1.67 6.62
C LEU A 43 5.29 -2.72 7.72
N MET A 44 5.76 -2.32 8.90
CA MET A 44 5.84 -3.22 10.04
C MET A 44 4.48 -3.42 10.72
N GLY A 45 3.51 -2.52 10.47
CA GLY A 45 2.18 -2.61 11.08
C GLY A 45 2.23 -2.53 12.60
N PHE A 46 3.19 -1.78 13.13
CA PHE A 46 3.51 -1.82 14.55
C PHE A 46 2.56 -0.94 15.36
N TYR A 47 2.34 0.30 14.92
CA TYR A 47 1.38 1.20 15.53
C TYR A 47 -0.05 0.89 15.05
N ASP A 48 -1.05 1.18 15.86
CA ASP A 48 -2.47 0.95 15.52
C ASP A 48 -2.83 1.56 14.16
N ASN A 49 -2.40 2.80 13.90
CA ASN A 49 -2.62 3.45 12.61
C ASN A 49 -1.95 2.72 11.42
N ASP A 50 -0.78 2.10 11.64
CA ASP A 50 -0.10 1.32 10.60
C ASP A 50 -0.85 0.01 10.34
N PHE A 51 -1.34 -0.63 11.41
CA PHE A 51 -2.13 -1.85 11.31
C PHE A 51 -3.46 -1.60 10.59
N GLU A 52 -4.20 -0.57 10.99
CA GLU A 52 -5.46 -0.15 10.35
C GLU A 52 -5.26 0.16 8.87
N PHE A 53 -4.19 0.89 8.51
CA PHE A 53 -3.85 1.18 7.12
C PHE A 53 -3.60 -0.10 6.30
N LEU A 54 -2.83 -1.05 6.85
CA LEU A 54 -2.53 -2.30 6.15
C LEU A 54 -3.75 -3.21 6.04
N GLU A 55 -4.61 -3.23 7.06
CA GLU A 55 -5.87 -3.97 7.05
C GLU A 55 -6.85 -3.39 6.02
N GLY A 56 -7.04 -2.07 6.00
CA GLY A 56 -7.85 -1.36 5.01
C GLY A 56 -7.39 -1.63 3.58
N LEU A 57 -6.07 -1.52 3.34
CA LEU A 57 -5.49 -1.82 2.02
C LEU A 57 -5.71 -3.28 1.60
N SER A 58 -5.53 -4.24 2.50
CA SER A 58 -5.75 -5.66 2.22
C SER A 58 -7.23 -5.95 1.90
N THR A 59 -8.13 -5.26 2.60
CA THR A 59 -9.59 -5.35 2.43
C THR A 59 -10.02 -4.79 1.07
N ARG A 60 -9.52 -3.61 0.70
CA ARG A 60 -9.75 -2.99 -0.63
C ARG A 60 -9.34 -3.91 -1.77
N LEU A 61 -8.26 -4.66 -1.59
CA LEU A 61 -7.73 -5.59 -2.58
C LEU A 61 -8.35 -7.00 -2.50
N SER A 62 -9.21 -7.25 -1.51
CA SER A 62 -9.80 -8.58 -1.24
C SER A 62 -8.74 -9.69 -1.10
N VAL A 63 -7.62 -9.38 -0.45
CA VAL A 63 -6.52 -10.31 -0.16
C VAL A 63 -6.25 -10.39 1.35
N PRO A 64 -5.78 -11.54 1.87
CA PRO A 64 -5.39 -11.62 3.26
C PRO A 64 -4.20 -10.69 3.58
N ASN A 65 -4.24 -10.01 4.73
CA ASN A 65 -3.09 -9.29 5.29
C ASN A 65 -2.05 -10.29 5.85
N ASP A 66 -1.32 -10.95 4.94
CA ASP A 66 -0.33 -11.98 5.29
C ASP A 66 1.07 -11.65 4.77
N ALA A 67 2.04 -12.52 5.07
CA ALA A 67 3.42 -12.34 4.65
C ALA A 67 3.59 -12.25 3.12
N ALA A 68 2.74 -12.91 2.33
CA ALA A 68 2.81 -12.87 0.87
C ALA A 68 2.34 -11.51 0.34
N PHE A 69 1.25 -10.98 0.90
CA PHE A 69 0.80 -9.61 0.67
C PHE A 69 1.88 -8.59 1.05
N LEU A 70 2.40 -8.64 2.27
CA LEU A 70 3.42 -7.69 2.74
C LEU A 70 4.69 -7.75 1.89
N ASN A 71 5.11 -8.93 1.43
CA ASN A 71 6.28 -9.06 0.54
C ASN A 71 6.06 -8.41 -0.82
N LYS A 72 4.86 -8.53 -1.39
CA LYS A 72 4.52 -7.87 -2.66
C LYS A 72 4.37 -6.37 -2.48
N LEU A 73 3.70 -5.94 -1.40
CA LEU A 73 3.54 -4.55 -1.01
C LEU A 73 4.90 -3.85 -0.83
N ARG A 74 5.88 -4.50 -0.19
CA ARG A 74 7.26 -3.97 -0.07
C ARG A 74 7.90 -3.65 -1.42
N LYS A 75 7.67 -4.46 -2.45
CA LYS A 75 8.19 -4.20 -3.81
C LYS A 75 7.52 -2.96 -4.42
N VAL A 76 6.21 -2.86 -4.28
CA VAL A 76 5.41 -1.72 -4.74
C VAL A 76 5.87 -0.44 -4.05
N VAL A 77 5.92 -0.42 -2.72
CA VAL A 77 6.38 0.74 -1.94
C VAL A 77 7.79 1.17 -2.32
N ARG A 78 8.73 0.23 -2.49
CA ARG A 78 10.08 0.54 -2.96
C ARG A 78 10.07 1.24 -4.32
N ARG A 79 9.26 0.76 -5.25
CA ARG A 79 9.11 1.39 -6.57
C ARG A 79 8.50 2.78 -6.45
N LEU A 80 7.45 2.95 -5.65
CA LEU A 80 6.84 4.26 -5.42
C LEU A 80 7.80 5.28 -4.80
N VAL A 81 8.72 4.84 -3.93
CA VAL A 81 9.79 5.69 -3.40
C VAL A 81 10.78 6.07 -4.52
N ASN A 82 11.24 5.11 -5.32
CA ASN A 82 12.20 5.37 -6.40
C ASN A 82 11.67 6.35 -7.46
N TYR A 83 10.36 6.30 -7.73
CA TYR A 83 9.69 7.22 -8.66
C TYR A 83 9.18 8.50 -7.99
N GLY A 84 9.45 8.69 -6.69
CA GLY A 84 9.13 9.90 -5.96
C GLY A 84 7.63 10.14 -5.75
N VAL A 85 6.82 9.09 -5.77
CA VAL A 85 5.41 9.11 -5.34
C VAL A 85 5.34 9.14 -3.81
N LEU A 86 6.16 8.32 -3.17
CA LEU A 86 6.36 8.28 -1.72
C LEU A 86 7.73 8.84 -1.35
N CYS A 87 7.83 9.35 -0.13
CA CYS A 87 9.09 9.61 0.57
C CYS A 87 9.25 8.59 1.69
N ALA A 88 10.48 8.16 1.95
CA ALA A 88 10.82 7.25 3.04
C ALA A 88 11.67 7.98 4.08
N ARG A 89 11.33 7.84 5.36
CA ARG A 89 12.09 8.38 6.48
C ARG A 89 12.26 7.32 7.55
N MET A 90 13.50 7.07 7.96
CA MET A 90 13.75 6.24 9.14
C MET A 90 13.40 7.02 10.41
N SER A 91 12.70 6.35 11.32
CA SER A 91 12.39 6.83 12.66
C SER A 91 12.85 5.80 13.69
N ALA A 92 13.26 6.27 14.86
CA ALA A 92 13.43 5.41 16.02
C ALA A 92 12.05 5.13 16.62
N THR A 93 11.85 3.94 17.18
CA THR A 93 10.68 3.65 18.01
C THR A 93 10.81 4.38 19.35
N ALA A 94 9.66 4.71 19.94
CA ALA A 94 9.66 5.38 21.24
C ALA A 94 10.24 4.45 22.32
N LYS A 95 11.02 5.02 23.24
CA LYS A 95 11.76 4.26 24.26
C LYS A 95 10.86 3.52 25.26
N GLU A 96 9.60 3.91 25.35
CA GLU A 96 8.59 3.28 26.21
C GLU A 96 8.21 1.87 25.76
N TYR A 97 8.67 1.45 24.58
CA TYR A 97 8.39 0.15 24.03
C TYR A 97 9.62 -0.77 24.02
N VAL A 98 9.70 -1.63 25.03
CA VAL A 98 10.90 -2.40 25.38
C VAL A 98 11.15 -3.61 24.45
N ASP A 99 10.14 -4.08 23.73
CA ASP A 99 10.21 -5.26 22.84
C ASP A 99 10.02 -4.91 21.36
N GLU A 100 10.16 -3.64 21.01
CA GLU A 100 9.91 -3.14 19.66
C GLU A 100 11.16 -3.02 18.80
N PRO A 101 11.02 -3.09 17.46
CA PRO A 101 12.12 -2.82 16.55
C PRO A 101 12.69 -1.43 16.85
N ALA A 102 13.99 -1.33 17.16
CA ALA A 102 14.60 -0.04 17.53
C ALA A 102 14.46 1.09 16.47
N LYS A 103 14.16 0.71 15.21
CA LYS A 103 13.93 1.63 14.10
C LYS A 103 12.90 1.06 13.14
N GLN A 104 12.14 1.94 12.52
CA GLN A 104 11.27 1.60 11.39
C GLN A 104 11.34 2.63 10.26
N THR A 105 10.91 2.24 9.06
CA THR A 105 10.78 3.15 7.93
C THR A 105 9.34 3.62 7.79
N ASN A 106 9.13 4.92 7.92
CA ASN A 106 7.85 5.55 7.67
C ASN A 106 7.80 6.03 6.22
N TYR A 107 6.69 5.76 5.56
CA TYR A 107 6.40 6.17 4.20
C TYR A 107 5.33 7.25 4.22
N MET A 108 5.52 8.28 3.41
CA MET A 108 4.60 9.41 3.32
C MET A 108 4.41 9.82 1.86
N MET A 109 3.20 10.22 1.51
CA MET A 109 2.96 10.86 0.22
C MET A 109 3.61 12.24 0.20
N LYS A 110 4.10 12.66 -0.98
CA LYS A 110 4.59 14.03 -1.13
C LYS A 110 3.48 15.05 -0.80
N PRO A 111 3.83 16.19 -0.18
CA PRO A 111 2.87 17.22 0.19
C PRO A 111 1.94 17.62 -0.98
N GLY A 112 0.66 17.80 -0.67
CA GLY A 112 -0.36 18.20 -1.63
C GLY A 112 -0.91 17.08 -2.54
N LYS A 113 -0.20 15.94 -2.70
CA LYS A 113 -0.67 14.86 -3.59
C LYS A 113 -1.93 14.16 -3.08
N ALA A 114 -1.97 13.82 -1.79
CA ALA A 114 -3.17 13.25 -1.17
C ALA A 114 -4.35 14.25 -1.19
N ALA A 115 -4.08 15.55 -1.07
CA ALA A 115 -5.12 16.58 -1.13
C ALA A 115 -5.71 16.75 -2.54
N LEU A 116 -4.90 16.56 -3.59
CA LEU A 116 -5.40 16.56 -4.98
C LEU A 116 -6.35 15.39 -5.24
N ILE A 117 -6.02 14.20 -4.75
CA ILE A 117 -6.88 13.01 -4.87
C ILE A 117 -8.20 13.20 -4.12
N ARG A 118 -8.13 13.68 -2.86
CA ARG A 118 -9.32 13.94 -2.04
C ARG A 118 -10.24 15.02 -2.58
N ARG A 119 -9.71 15.99 -3.33
CA ARG A 119 -10.51 17.08 -3.90
C ARG A 119 -11.64 16.56 -4.79
N GLY A 120 -11.44 15.39 -5.41
CA GLY A 120 -12.38 14.82 -6.35
C GLY A 120 -12.42 15.58 -7.67
N GLU A 121 -13.40 15.25 -8.50
CA GLU A 121 -13.54 15.82 -9.84
C GLU A 121 -14.01 17.28 -9.78
N THR A 122 -13.25 18.17 -10.43
CA THR A 122 -13.58 19.58 -10.57
C THR A 122 -13.22 20.06 -11.98
N ALA A 123 -13.44 21.35 -12.29
CA ALA A 123 -13.01 21.91 -13.58
C ALA A 123 -11.50 21.79 -13.86
N VAL A 124 -10.67 21.51 -12.84
CA VAL A 124 -9.20 21.43 -12.96
C VAL A 124 -8.60 20.18 -12.30
N THR A 125 -9.43 19.24 -11.83
CA THR A 125 -9.00 17.96 -11.24
C THR A 125 -9.87 16.82 -11.75
N MET A 126 -9.27 15.65 -11.88
CA MET A 126 -9.92 14.44 -12.38
C MET A 126 -10.61 13.67 -11.25
N ALA A 127 -11.30 12.58 -11.58
CA ALA A 127 -11.80 11.66 -10.55
C ALA A 127 -10.63 11.14 -9.68
N PRO A 128 -10.84 10.80 -8.39
CA PRO A 128 -9.76 10.35 -7.49
C PRO A 128 -8.92 9.20 -8.05
N GLN A 129 -9.56 8.25 -8.75
CA GLN A 129 -8.91 7.11 -9.38
C GLN A 129 -8.01 7.56 -10.55
N GLU A 130 -8.45 8.55 -11.32
CA GLU A 130 -7.70 9.12 -12.44
C GLU A 130 -6.53 9.99 -11.95
N GLU A 131 -6.71 10.76 -10.88
CA GLU A 131 -5.63 11.49 -10.21
C GLU A 131 -4.56 10.52 -9.66
N ALA A 132 -4.98 9.44 -9.03
CA ALA A 132 -4.08 8.41 -8.54
C ALA A 132 -3.37 7.70 -9.70
N ALA A 133 -4.07 7.36 -10.78
CA ALA A 133 -3.47 6.79 -11.99
C ALA A 133 -2.46 7.74 -12.63
N PHE A 134 -2.78 9.03 -12.74
CA PHE A 134 -1.90 10.05 -13.27
C PHE A 134 -0.63 10.20 -12.41
N LEU A 135 -0.77 10.18 -11.07
CA LEU A 135 0.37 10.20 -10.16
C LEU A 135 1.29 8.99 -10.38
N LEU A 136 0.72 7.83 -10.71
CA LEU A 136 1.44 6.57 -10.89
C LEU A 136 2.02 6.36 -12.29
N ARG A 137 1.67 7.18 -13.29
CA ARG A 137 1.98 6.96 -14.72
C ARG A 137 3.44 6.63 -15.05
N HIS A 138 4.38 7.13 -14.26
CA HIS A 138 5.81 6.84 -14.45
C HIS A 138 6.26 5.57 -13.71
N ALA A 139 5.71 5.34 -12.52
CA ALA A 139 6.01 4.15 -11.73
C ALA A 139 5.37 2.90 -12.35
N TYR A 140 4.11 3.00 -12.77
CA TYR A 140 3.31 1.94 -13.37
C TYR A 140 2.56 2.51 -14.58
N PRO A 141 3.20 2.54 -15.77
CA PRO A 141 2.55 2.98 -17.00
C PRO A 141 1.32 2.14 -17.32
N GLU A 142 0.33 2.73 -17.99
CA GLU A 142 -0.78 1.95 -18.53
C GLU A 142 -0.27 0.94 -19.55
N PRO A 143 -0.84 -0.28 -19.59
CA PRO A 143 -0.54 -1.22 -20.66
C PRO A 143 -0.89 -0.55 -21.99
N GLN A 144 0.09 -0.48 -22.89
CA GLN A 144 -0.16 0.03 -24.23
C GLN A 144 -1.22 -0.87 -24.86
N ALA A 145 -2.37 -0.29 -25.22
CA ALA A 145 -3.37 -0.98 -25.99
C ALA A 145 -2.66 -1.53 -27.25
N SER A 146 -2.59 -2.85 -27.35
CA SER A 146 -2.04 -3.50 -28.53
C SER A 146 -3.03 -3.21 -29.66
N GLY A 147 -2.70 -2.22 -30.50
CA GLY A 147 -3.41 -1.92 -31.73
C GLY A 147 -3.13 -2.94 -32.81
#